data_AF-A0A3C1KJQ6-F1
#
_entry.id   AF-A0A3C1KJQ6-F1
#
_cell.length_a   1.000
_cell.length_b   1.000
_cell.length_c   1.000
_cell.angle_alpha   90.00
_cell.angle_beta   90.00
_cell.angle_gamma   90.00
#
_symmetry.space_group_name_H-M   'P 1'
#
loop_
_entity.id
_entity.type
_entity.pdbx_description
1 polymer ?
#
loop_
_entity_poly.entity_id
_entity_poly.type
_entity_poly.pdbx_seq_one_letter_code
_entity_poly.pdbx_strand_id
1 'polypeptide(L)'
;MKLLFINRIALLLPLCLGAILLPQAVTADENTASAPPEAAAIPQPLHAESRGRVRIDGKNIDYRATAGTLEMKNDDGEVIAHYGYTAYVQEGADSRARPLLFAYNGGPGSASMWLHMGILGPQRTVVEDTAFTTQGPFRYANNEYSILDRADLVMIDPVGTGFSRAVGKGKSEDFWGVSNDIHTVSDFIARYVTANGRWTSPKYLLGESYGGIRSGGVAWDLLSRHSIAL
;
A
#
# COMPACT_ATOMS: atom_id res chain seq x y z
N MET A 1 -31.07 67.52 -8.96
CA MET A 1 -31.74 67.36 -10.27
C MET A 1 -31.62 65.89 -10.68
N LYS A 2 -32.76 65.14 -10.68
CA LYS A 2 -32.98 63.69 -11.01
C LYS A 2 -32.18 62.69 -10.14
N LEU A 3 -32.69 62.02 -9.10
CA LEU A 3 -33.95 61.29 -8.80
C LEU A 3 -34.15 59.96 -9.55
N LEU A 4 -34.42 58.91 -8.75
CA LEU A 4 -35.08 57.62 -9.01
C LEU A 4 -34.18 56.41 -9.34
N PHE A 5 -34.14 55.44 -8.42
CA PHE A 5 -34.85 54.16 -8.62
C PHE A 5 -35.11 53.48 -7.26
N ILE A 6 -36.39 53.49 -6.87
CA ILE A 6 -36.98 52.62 -5.86
C ILE A 6 -37.28 51.31 -6.57
N ASN A 7 -36.91 50.15 -6.02
CA ASN A 7 -37.63 48.94 -6.36
C ASN A 7 -37.89 48.06 -5.13
N ARG A 8 -39.14 47.63 -5.06
CA ARG A 8 -39.84 47.08 -3.91
C ARG A 8 -39.53 45.59 -3.77
N ILE A 9 -39.17 45.15 -2.56
CA ILE A 9 -39.11 43.73 -2.19
C ILE A 9 -40.54 43.28 -1.90
N ALA A 10 -41.15 42.52 -2.82
CA ALA A 10 -42.41 41.83 -2.59
C ALA A 10 -42.11 40.40 -2.10
N LEU A 11 -42.48 40.13 -0.85
CA LEU A 11 -42.42 38.81 -0.22
C LEU A 11 -43.64 37.99 -0.68
N LEU A 12 -43.42 36.95 -1.49
CA LEU A 12 -44.45 36.01 -1.94
C LEU A 12 -44.21 34.64 -1.27
N LEU A 13 -45.05 34.30 -0.29
CA LEU A 13 -45.17 32.96 0.28
C LEU A 13 -45.86 32.03 -0.73
N PRO A 14 -45.31 30.85 -1.06
CA PRO A 14 -46.05 29.86 -1.82
C PRO A 14 -46.98 29.04 -0.91
N LEU A 15 -48.23 28.97 -1.34
CA LEU A 15 -49.33 28.19 -0.77
C LEU A 15 -49.13 26.70 -1.13
N CYS A 16 -48.77 25.84 -0.18
CA CYS A 16 -48.66 24.40 -0.39
C CYS A 16 -50.07 23.76 -0.44
N LEU A 17 -50.53 23.41 -1.64
CA LEU A 17 -51.74 22.62 -1.86
C LEU A 17 -51.37 21.13 -1.86
N GLY A 18 -51.93 20.37 -0.92
CA GLY A 18 -51.64 18.95 -0.73
C GLY A 18 -52.24 18.07 -1.84
N ALA A 19 -51.41 17.18 -2.39
CA ALA A 19 -51.84 16.01 -3.16
C ALA A 19 -51.59 14.77 -2.30
N ILE A 20 -52.66 14.13 -1.84
CA ILE A 20 -52.61 12.85 -1.14
C ILE A 20 -52.43 11.77 -2.21
N LEU A 21 -51.23 11.20 -2.32
CA LEU A 21 -50.97 9.98 -3.08
C LEU A 21 -51.22 8.77 -2.17
N LEU A 22 -52.17 7.91 -2.57
CA LEU A 22 -52.41 6.61 -1.96
C LEU A 22 -51.22 5.67 -2.28
N PRO A 23 -50.70 4.90 -1.31
CA PRO A 23 -49.67 3.91 -1.58
C PRO A 23 -50.25 2.73 -2.36
N GLN A 24 -49.72 2.48 -3.56
CA GLN A 24 -49.92 1.21 -4.28
C GLN A 24 -49.11 0.13 -3.58
N ALA A 25 -49.77 -0.91 -3.08
CA ALA A 25 -49.11 -2.09 -2.55
C ALA A 25 -48.40 -2.84 -3.68
N VAL A 26 -47.08 -2.84 -3.67
CA VAL A 26 -46.27 -3.76 -4.47
C VAL A 26 -46.33 -5.12 -3.79
N THR A 27 -46.98 -6.09 -4.42
CA THR A 27 -46.89 -7.49 -3.97
C THR A 27 -45.48 -7.98 -4.26
N ALA A 28 -44.72 -8.27 -3.20
CA ALA A 28 -43.46 -8.96 -3.31
C ALA A 28 -43.74 -10.41 -3.74
N ASP A 29 -43.27 -10.79 -4.93
CA ASP A 29 -43.13 -12.20 -5.30
C ASP A 29 -42.05 -12.81 -4.40
N GLU A 30 -42.49 -13.44 -3.31
CA GLU A 30 -41.67 -14.41 -2.60
C GLU A 30 -41.47 -15.62 -3.52
N ASN A 31 -40.20 -15.91 -3.80
CA ASN A 31 -39.64 -17.23 -4.15
C ASN A 31 -38.89 -17.27 -5.49
N THR A 32 -37.76 -16.55 -5.54
CA THR A 32 -36.57 -17.01 -6.25
C THR A 32 -35.41 -17.00 -5.27
N ALA A 33 -35.23 -18.11 -4.54
CA ALA A 33 -33.98 -18.37 -3.86
C ALA A 33 -32.88 -18.45 -4.94
N SER A 34 -32.14 -17.37 -5.09
CA SER A 34 -30.92 -17.36 -5.91
C SER A 34 -29.96 -18.38 -5.32
N ALA A 35 -29.39 -19.22 -6.19
CA ALA A 35 -28.31 -20.10 -5.82
C ALA A 35 -27.19 -19.26 -5.14
N PRO A 36 -26.47 -19.81 -4.14
CA PRO A 36 -25.34 -19.11 -3.54
C PRO A 36 -24.41 -18.62 -4.64
N PRO A 37 -23.93 -17.37 -4.60
CA PRO A 37 -22.99 -16.88 -5.59
C PRO A 37 -21.80 -17.83 -5.63
N GLU A 38 -21.51 -18.36 -6.82
CA GLU A 38 -20.29 -19.10 -7.09
C GLU A 38 -19.12 -18.27 -6.56
N ALA A 39 -18.32 -18.84 -5.66
CA ALA A 39 -17.25 -18.12 -5.01
C ALA A 39 -16.34 -17.51 -6.10
N ALA A 40 -16.29 -16.18 -6.17
CA ALA A 40 -15.51 -15.49 -7.18
C ALA A 40 -14.07 -16.02 -7.16
N ALA A 41 -13.55 -16.39 -8.33
CA ALA A 41 -12.20 -16.91 -8.46
C ALA A 41 -11.18 -15.94 -7.86
N ILE A 42 -10.25 -16.46 -7.05
CA ILE A 42 -9.18 -15.65 -6.46
C ILE A 42 -8.30 -15.13 -7.61
N PRO A 43 -8.07 -13.80 -7.72
CA PRO A 43 -7.19 -13.24 -8.73
C PRO A 43 -5.79 -13.86 -8.65
N GLN A 44 -5.02 -13.81 -9.73
CA GLN A 44 -3.60 -14.20 -9.67
C GLN A 44 -2.76 -13.09 -9.02
N PRO A 45 -1.68 -13.43 -8.28
CA PRO A 45 -0.76 -12.42 -7.76
C PRO A 45 -0.12 -11.60 -8.87
N LEU A 46 0.04 -10.29 -8.64
CA LEU A 46 0.72 -9.39 -9.56
C LEU A 46 2.23 -9.64 -9.53
N HIS A 47 2.88 -9.53 -10.69
CA HIS A 47 4.33 -9.63 -10.80
C HIS A 47 4.84 -8.88 -12.04
N ALA A 48 5.79 -7.97 -11.83
CA ALA A 48 6.51 -7.26 -12.86
C ALA A 48 7.99 -7.15 -12.45
N GLU A 49 8.88 -7.43 -13.40
CA GLU A 49 10.32 -7.27 -13.20
C GLU A 49 10.94 -6.34 -14.24
N SER A 50 11.96 -5.61 -13.81
CA SER A 50 12.82 -4.83 -14.70
C SER A 50 14.24 -4.81 -14.15
N ARG A 51 15.17 -4.34 -14.98
CA ARG A 51 16.56 -4.09 -14.59
C ARG A 51 16.85 -2.61 -14.71
N GLY A 52 17.71 -2.11 -13.85
CA GLY A 52 18.09 -0.72 -13.85
C GLY A 52 19.45 -0.50 -13.21
N ARG A 53 19.81 0.78 -13.13
CA ARG A 53 21.06 1.25 -12.55
C ARG A 53 20.80 2.51 -11.77
N VAL A 54 21.41 2.61 -10.59
CA VAL A 54 21.48 3.85 -9.81
C VAL A 54 22.94 4.24 -9.64
N ARG A 55 23.21 5.54 -9.63
CA ARG A 55 24.55 6.09 -9.39
C ARG A 55 24.59 6.72 -8.00
N ILE A 56 25.38 6.14 -7.10
CA ILE A 56 25.56 6.55 -5.69
C ILE A 56 27.06 6.77 -5.48
N ASP A 57 27.45 7.92 -4.95
CA ASP A 57 28.86 8.30 -4.72
C ASP A 57 29.79 8.04 -5.93
N GLY A 58 29.29 8.33 -7.13
CA GLY A 58 30.03 8.14 -8.38
C GLY A 58 30.13 6.68 -8.88
N LYS A 59 29.60 5.71 -8.13
CA LYS A 59 29.58 4.28 -8.51
C LYS A 59 28.22 3.89 -9.08
N ASN A 60 28.24 3.04 -10.11
CA ASN A 60 27.04 2.44 -10.66
C ASN A 60 26.69 1.17 -9.88
N ILE A 61 25.46 1.09 -9.41
CA ILE A 61 24.87 -0.11 -8.81
C ILE A 61 23.79 -0.61 -9.77
N ASP A 62 24.08 -1.72 -10.43
CA ASP A 62 23.11 -2.44 -11.25
C ASP A 62 22.16 -3.22 -10.33
N TYR A 63 20.86 -3.18 -10.63
CA TYR A 63 19.84 -3.83 -9.81
C TYR A 63 18.74 -4.49 -10.64
N ARG A 64 18.09 -5.48 -10.04
CA ARG A 64 16.78 -5.99 -10.45
C ARG A 64 15.71 -5.35 -9.58
N ALA A 65 14.67 -4.83 -10.23
CA ALA A 65 13.48 -4.30 -9.60
C ALA A 65 12.32 -5.27 -9.77
N THR A 66 11.59 -5.54 -8.70
CA THR A 66 10.39 -6.38 -8.72
C THR A 66 9.25 -5.59 -8.08
N ALA A 67 8.13 -5.43 -8.78
CA ALA A 67 6.90 -4.88 -8.23
C ALA A 67 5.81 -5.95 -8.36
N GLY A 68 5.09 -6.23 -7.29
CA GLY A 68 4.10 -7.29 -7.32
C GLY A 68 3.41 -7.50 -5.99
N THR A 69 2.70 -8.62 -5.88
CA THR A 69 2.02 -9.03 -4.66
C THR A 69 2.43 -10.43 -4.26
N LEU A 70 2.68 -10.66 -2.98
CA LEU A 70 2.89 -11.99 -2.40
C LEU A 70 1.55 -12.55 -1.91
N GLU A 71 1.20 -13.77 -2.35
CA GLU A 71 0.00 -14.46 -1.86
C GLU A 71 0.19 -14.87 -0.41
N MET A 72 -0.70 -14.44 0.48
CA MET A 72 -0.73 -14.76 1.91
C MET A 72 -1.86 -15.75 2.20
N LYS A 73 -1.57 -16.69 3.11
CA LYS A 73 -2.50 -17.75 3.50
C LYS A 73 -2.70 -17.78 5.02
N ASN A 74 -3.88 -18.20 5.47
CA ASN A 74 -4.12 -18.52 6.88
C ASN A 74 -3.52 -19.89 7.25
N ASP A 75 -3.66 -20.27 8.52
CA ASP A 75 -3.14 -21.54 9.06
C ASP A 75 -3.81 -22.78 8.42
N ASP A 76 -5.03 -22.63 7.91
CA ASP A 76 -5.76 -23.67 7.16
C ASP A 76 -5.29 -23.80 5.70
N GLY A 77 -4.35 -22.95 5.26
CA GLY A 77 -3.82 -22.94 3.89
C GLY A 77 -4.70 -22.24 2.86
N GLU A 78 -5.73 -21.53 3.30
CA GLU A 78 -6.63 -20.74 2.45
C GLU A 78 -6.01 -19.38 2.15
N VAL A 79 -6.16 -18.89 0.92
CA VAL A 79 -5.68 -17.55 0.53
C VAL A 79 -6.53 -16.47 1.18
N ILE A 80 -5.88 -15.52 1.83
CA ILE A 80 -6.52 -14.42 2.55
C ILE A 80 -6.15 -13.03 2.02
N ALA A 81 -4.98 -12.88 1.38
CA ALA A 81 -4.55 -11.58 0.85
C ALA A 81 -3.49 -11.72 -0.22
N HIS A 82 -3.39 -10.68 -1.05
CA HIS A 82 -2.25 -10.38 -1.88
C HIS A 82 -1.55 -9.16 -1.30
N TYR A 83 -0.34 -9.35 -0.77
CA TYR A 83 0.45 -8.31 -0.12
C TYR A 83 1.41 -7.66 -1.12
N GLY A 84 1.12 -6.43 -1.49
CA GLY A 84 1.89 -5.58 -2.38
C GLY A 84 3.27 -5.22 -1.84
N TYR A 85 4.25 -5.23 -2.73
CA TYR A 85 5.60 -4.76 -2.44
C TYR A 85 6.31 -4.26 -3.70
N THR A 86 7.33 -3.44 -3.48
CA THR A 86 8.36 -3.13 -4.48
C THR A 86 9.74 -3.44 -3.90
N ALA A 87 10.53 -4.24 -4.60
CA ALA A 87 11.86 -4.65 -4.17
C ALA A 87 12.94 -4.23 -5.17
N TYR A 88 14.11 -3.89 -4.64
CA TYR A 88 15.32 -3.59 -5.40
C TYR A 88 16.47 -4.44 -4.87
N VAL A 89 17.03 -5.29 -5.71
CA VAL A 89 18.11 -6.22 -5.37
C VAL A 89 19.33 -5.90 -6.23
N GLN A 90 20.47 -5.64 -5.59
CA GLN A 90 21.71 -5.40 -6.31
C GLN A 90 22.14 -6.66 -7.09
N GLU A 91 22.55 -6.49 -8.34
CA GLU A 91 23.04 -7.59 -9.17
C GLU A 91 24.52 -7.90 -8.88
N GLY A 92 24.88 -9.18 -8.94
CA GLY A 92 26.26 -9.65 -8.75
C GLY A 92 26.77 -9.65 -7.31
N ALA A 93 25.97 -9.22 -6.33
CA ALA A 93 26.31 -9.32 -4.91
C ALA A 93 25.92 -10.70 -4.33
N ASP A 94 26.63 -11.15 -3.28
CA ASP A 94 26.20 -12.34 -2.51
C ASP A 94 24.96 -12.01 -1.68
N SER A 95 23.80 -12.49 -2.16
CA SER A 95 22.51 -12.24 -1.54
C SER A 95 22.43 -12.75 -0.10
N ARG A 96 23.18 -13.80 0.26
CA ARG A 96 23.13 -14.41 1.60
C ARG A 96 23.76 -13.55 2.69
N ALA A 97 24.77 -12.76 2.35
CA ALA A 97 25.46 -11.86 3.27
C ALA A 97 24.94 -10.42 3.19
N ARG A 98 24.28 -10.05 2.08
CA ARG A 98 23.81 -8.70 1.85
C ARG A 98 22.60 -8.36 2.73
N PRO A 99 22.60 -7.23 3.45
CA PRO A 99 21.46 -6.78 4.25
C PRO A 99 20.17 -6.62 3.44
N LEU A 100 19.04 -6.91 4.09
CA LEU A 100 17.70 -6.58 3.64
C LEU A 100 17.11 -5.47 4.50
N LEU A 101 16.67 -4.39 3.87
CA LEU A 101 15.90 -3.33 4.52
C LEU A 101 14.43 -3.45 4.12
N PHE A 102 13.59 -3.84 5.08
CA PHE A 102 12.14 -3.79 4.94
C PHE A 102 11.65 -2.41 5.36
N ALA A 103 10.89 -1.75 4.49
CA ALA A 103 10.45 -0.39 4.68
C ALA A 103 8.95 -0.24 4.46
N TYR A 104 8.29 0.56 5.30
CA TYR A 104 6.85 0.85 5.17
C TYR A 104 6.51 2.23 5.69
N ASN A 105 5.53 2.87 5.05
CA ASN A 105 5.01 4.16 5.46
C ASN A 105 4.06 4.05 6.66
N GLY A 106 3.76 5.22 7.24
CA GLY A 106 2.79 5.37 8.31
C GLY A 106 1.38 5.69 7.83
N GLY A 107 0.77 6.72 8.42
CA GLY A 107 -0.63 7.10 8.25
C GLY A 107 -1.41 6.95 9.57
N PRO A 108 -2.02 5.80 9.89
CA PRO A 108 -2.07 4.53 9.15
C PRO A 108 -2.79 4.63 7.79
N GLY A 109 -2.54 3.68 6.88
CA GLY A 109 -3.20 3.60 5.57
C GLY A 109 -2.45 4.21 4.39
N SER A 110 -1.17 4.60 4.56
CA SER A 110 -0.36 5.15 3.47
C SER A 110 0.43 4.06 2.74
N ALA A 111 0.45 4.10 1.41
CA ALA A 111 1.26 3.21 0.59
C ALA A 111 2.76 3.52 0.74
N SER A 112 3.60 2.52 0.53
CA SER A 112 5.06 2.63 0.54
C SER A 112 5.64 3.50 -0.59
N MET A 113 4.79 3.97 -1.52
CA MET A 113 5.15 4.85 -2.63
C MET A 113 5.90 6.12 -2.19
N TRP A 114 5.61 6.66 -1.00
CA TRP A 114 6.30 7.85 -0.48
C TRP A 114 7.76 7.54 -0.16
N LEU A 115 8.02 6.40 0.49
CA LEU A 115 9.39 5.93 0.70
C LEU A 115 10.05 5.55 -0.63
N HIS A 116 9.30 4.96 -1.55
CA HIS A 116 9.81 4.54 -2.85
C HIS A 116 10.31 5.73 -3.68
N MET A 117 9.44 6.69 -3.98
CA MET A 117 9.74 7.79 -4.90
C MET A 117 10.26 9.05 -4.20
N GLY A 118 10.21 9.11 -2.88
CA GLY A 118 10.65 10.25 -2.08
C GLY A 118 11.98 10.06 -1.35
N ILE A 119 12.34 8.83 -0.98
CA ILE A 119 13.46 8.59 -0.03
C ILE A 119 14.40 7.47 -0.50
N LEU A 120 13.93 6.22 -0.58
CA LEU A 120 14.76 5.02 -0.64
C LEU A 120 15.03 4.51 -2.06
N GLY A 121 14.06 4.62 -2.97
CA GLY A 121 14.14 4.02 -4.29
C GLY A 121 15.31 4.55 -5.13
N PRO A 122 15.72 3.83 -6.19
CA PRO A 122 16.85 4.24 -7.04
C PRO A 122 16.56 5.47 -7.91
N GLN A 123 15.29 5.88 -7.99
CA GLN A 123 14.83 7.10 -8.62
C GLN A 123 13.98 7.88 -7.64
N ARG A 124 14.04 9.21 -7.75
CA ARG A 124 13.23 10.12 -6.93
C ARG A 124 12.49 11.12 -7.80
N THR A 125 11.33 11.56 -7.32
CA THR A 125 10.62 12.67 -7.95
C THR A 125 11.42 13.95 -7.82
N VAL A 126 11.48 14.74 -8.90
CA VAL A 126 12.04 16.09 -8.87
C VAL A 126 10.97 17.01 -8.30
N VAL A 127 11.22 17.53 -7.11
CA VAL A 127 10.36 18.52 -6.43
C VAL A 127 11.11 19.84 -6.30
N GLU A 128 10.40 20.94 -6.47
CA GLU A 128 10.89 22.27 -6.10
C GLU A 128 10.48 22.52 -4.66
N ASP A 129 11.46 22.70 -3.78
CA ASP A 129 11.20 22.93 -2.36
C ASP A 129 10.40 24.22 -2.17
N THR A 130 9.40 24.19 -1.28
CA THR A 130 8.45 25.27 -0.94
C THR A 130 7.44 25.72 -2.01
N ALA A 131 7.50 25.20 -3.24
CA ALA A 131 6.52 25.54 -4.28
C ALA A 131 5.24 24.68 -4.16
N PHE A 132 4.08 25.27 -4.46
CA PHE A 132 2.84 24.51 -4.65
C PHE A 132 2.95 23.61 -5.88
N THR A 133 2.14 22.53 -5.89
CA THR A 133 2.12 21.48 -6.91
C THR A 133 2.28 22.04 -8.32
N THR A 134 3.32 21.60 -9.03
CA THR A 134 3.57 22.01 -10.40
C THR A 134 2.60 21.32 -11.34
N GLN A 135 2.15 22.02 -12.38
CA GLN A 135 1.53 21.33 -13.51
C GLN A 135 2.62 20.54 -14.25
N GLY A 136 2.25 19.39 -14.80
CA GLY A 136 3.18 18.52 -15.50
C GLY A 136 3.91 19.22 -16.67
N PRO A 137 4.97 18.60 -17.20
CA PRO A 137 5.33 17.19 -17.00
C PRO A 137 6.12 16.94 -15.70
N PHE A 138 5.68 15.94 -14.93
CA PHE A 138 6.41 15.46 -13.75
C PHE A 138 7.68 14.74 -14.17
N ARG A 139 8.78 14.99 -13.45
CA ARG A 139 10.10 14.41 -13.74
C ARG A 139 10.58 13.55 -12.58
N TYR A 140 11.31 12.50 -12.92
CA TYR A 140 12.12 11.74 -11.98
C TYR A 140 13.61 11.92 -12.33
N ALA A 141 14.46 11.73 -11.33
CA ALA A 141 15.90 11.75 -11.46
C ALA A 141 16.52 10.53 -10.77
N ASN A 142 17.80 10.28 -11.05
CA ASN A 142 18.63 9.38 -10.25
C ASN A 142 18.49 9.75 -8.76
N ASN A 143 18.41 8.76 -7.87
CA ASN A 143 18.52 9.00 -6.44
C ASN A 143 19.93 8.66 -5.95
N GLU A 144 20.81 9.65 -5.97
CA GLU A 144 22.17 9.55 -5.46
C GLU A 144 22.27 9.27 -3.95
N TYR A 145 21.15 9.40 -3.22
CA TYR A 145 21.05 9.15 -1.78
C TYR A 145 20.39 7.81 -1.44
N SER A 146 20.06 6.99 -2.44
CA SER A 146 19.55 5.65 -2.20
C SER A 146 20.57 4.82 -1.41
N ILE A 147 20.09 3.96 -0.51
CA ILE A 147 20.92 3.04 0.28
C ILE A 147 21.22 1.72 -0.44
N LEU A 148 20.89 1.63 -1.74
CA LEU A 148 21.06 0.43 -2.54
C LEU A 148 22.53 0.04 -2.78
N ASP A 149 23.50 0.86 -2.38
CA ASP A 149 24.91 0.46 -2.30
C ASP A 149 25.20 -0.41 -1.04
N ARG A 150 24.35 -0.33 0.00
CA ARG A 150 24.53 -1.05 1.28
C ARG A 150 23.56 -2.20 1.51
N ALA A 151 22.30 -2.05 1.12
CA ALA A 151 21.25 -3.01 1.41
C ALA A 151 20.34 -3.21 0.21
N ASP A 152 19.75 -4.40 0.09
CA ASP A 152 18.61 -4.60 -0.79
C ASP A 152 17.35 -4.03 -0.12
N LEU A 153 16.43 -3.51 -0.91
CA LEU A 153 15.23 -2.82 -0.43
C LEU A 153 13.99 -3.67 -0.66
N VAL A 154 13.09 -3.70 0.31
CA VAL A 154 11.75 -4.28 0.18
C VAL A 154 10.75 -3.31 0.81
N MET A 155 10.05 -2.57 -0.03
CA MET A 155 9.02 -1.62 0.41
C MET A 155 7.67 -2.32 0.41
N ILE A 156 7.00 -2.32 1.55
CA ILE A 156 5.82 -3.14 1.85
C ILE A 156 4.58 -2.24 1.92
N ASP A 157 3.52 -2.63 1.23
CA ASP A 157 2.20 -2.03 1.38
C ASP A 157 1.34 -2.91 2.31
N PRO A 158 0.93 -2.46 3.51
CA PRO A 158 -0.08 -3.16 4.30
C PRO A 158 -1.42 -3.30 3.55
N VAL A 159 -2.23 -4.31 3.88
CA VAL A 159 -3.53 -4.55 3.21
C VAL A 159 -4.46 -3.33 3.32
N GLY A 160 -5.00 -2.91 2.19
CA GLY A 160 -5.78 -1.67 2.06
C GLY A 160 -4.98 -0.47 1.56
N THR A 161 -3.65 -0.62 1.40
CA THR A 161 -2.76 0.40 0.84
C THR A 161 -2.13 -0.08 -0.47
N GLY A 162 -1.69 0.85 -1.31
CA GLY A 162 -0.92 0.56 -2.53
C GLY A 162 -1.52 -0.57 -3.36
N PHE A 163 -0.72 -1.62 -3.60
CA PHE A 163 -1.16 -2.80 -4.36
C PHE A 163 -1.83 -3.90 -3.53
N SER A 164 -1.87 -3.77 -2.20
CA SER A 164 -2.32 -4.83 -1.30
C SER A 164 -3.83 -4.92 -1.20
N ARG A 165 -4.38 -6.12 -1.39
CA ARG A 165 -5.82 -6.39 -1.32
C ARG A 165 -6.10 -7.67 -0.53
N ALA A 166 -7.13 -7.65 0.31
CA ALA A 166 -7.73 -8.88 0.83
C ALA A 166 -8.41 -9.63 -0.32
N VAL A 167 -8.24 -10.95 -0.39
CA VAL A 167 -8.81 -11.81 -1.45
C VAL A 167 -9.19 -13.16 -0.85
N GLY A 168 -9.97 -13.94 -1.59
CA GLY A 168 -10.36 -15.29 -1.15
C GLY A 168 -11.19 -15.23 0.13
N LYS A 169 -10.66 -15.80 1.22
CA LYS A 169 -11.33 -15.87 2.52
C LYS A 169 -11.09 -14.65 3.41
N GLY A 170 -10.10 -13.82 3.10
CA GLY A 170 -9.78 -12.64 3.89
C GLY A 170 -10.69 -11.47 3.57
N LYS A 171 -11.00 -10.69 4.60
CA LYS A 171 -11.65 -9.38 4.52
C LYS A 171 -10.66 -8.32 4.98
N SER A 172 -10.81 -7.08 4.51
CA SER A 172 -9.83 -6.03 4.82
C SER A 172 -9.70 -5.78 6.32
N GLU A 173 -10.80 -5.89 7.06
CA GLU A 173 -10.87 -5.72 8.51
C GLU A 173 -10.02 -6.74 9.27
N ASP A 174 -9.78 -7.93 8.70
CA ASP A 174 -8.94 -8.97 9.30
C ASP A 174 -7.46 -8.53 9.39
N PHE A 175 -7.06 -7.55 8.58
CA PHE A 175 -5.70 -7.01 8.52
C PHE A 175 -5.55 -5.68 9.25
N TRP A 176 -6.65 -5.07 9.69
CA TRP A 176 -6.65 -3.76 10.31
C TRP A 176 -6.62 -3.86 11.84
N GLY A 177 -6.12 -2.79 12.47
CA GLY A 177 -5.85 -2.75 13.90
C GLY A 177 -4.38 -3.02 14.21
N VAL A 178 -3.92 -2.53 15.36
CA VAL A 178 -2.48 -2.50 15.70
C VAL A 178 -1.86 -3.89 15.66
N SER A 179 -2.49 -4.87 16.32
CA SER A 179 -1.96 -6.24 16.39
C SER A 179 -2.02 -6.96 15.04
N ASN A 180 -3.14 -6.86 14.32
CA ASN A 180 -3.30 -7.53 13.03
C ASN A 180 -2.33 -6.96 11.98
N ASP A 181 -2.11 -5.65 11.97
CA ASP A 181 -1.12 -4.98 11.12
C ASP A 181 0.30 -5.49 11.43
N ILE A 182 0.67 -5.59 12.71
CA ILE A 182 1.97 -6.13 13.13
C ILE A 182 2.14 -7.60 12.67
N HIS A 183 1.16 -8.45 12.95
CA HIS A 183 1.24 -9.87 12.60
C HIS A 183 1.34 -10.07 11.10
N THR A 184 0.48 -9.43 10.32
CA THR A 184 0.41 -9.66 8.88
C THR A 184 1.63 -9.10 8.14
N VAL A 185 2.22 -8.00 8.61
CA VAL A 185 3.50 -7.50 8.09
C VAL A 185 4.65 -8.44 8.47
N SER A 186 4.65 -9.02 9.66
CA SER A 186 5.65 -10.00 10.10
C SER A 186 5.57 -11.29 9.29
N ASP A 187 4.35 -11.80 9.06
CA ASP A 187 4.08 -12.96 8.20
C ASP A 187 4.57 -12.70 6.77
N PHE A 188 4.33 -11.49 6.23
CA PHE A 188 4.84 -11.10 4.92
C PHE A 188 6.37 -11.15 4.89
N ILE A 189 7.05 -10.56 5.88
CA ILE A 189 8.52 -10.54 5.95
C ILE A 189 9.07 -11.96 6.01
N ALA A 190 8.52 -12.83 6.87
CA ALA A 190 8.95 -14.22 6.99
C ALA A 190 8.77 -15.00 5.67
N ARG A 191 7.65 -14.78 5.00
CA ARG A 191 7.36 -15.40 3.70
C ARG A 191 8.27 -14.86 2.60
N TYR A 192 8.53 -13.56 2.55
CA TYR A 192 9.46 -12.95 1.60
C TYR A 192 10.88 -13.50 1.79
N VAL A 193 11.36 -13.57 3.03
CA VAL A 193 12.68 -14.11 3.37
C VAL A 193 12.80 -15.56 2.90
N THR A 194 11.77 -16.37 3.11
CA THR A 194 11.75 -17.77 2.66
C THR A 194 11.75 -17.88 1.15
N ALA A 195 10.83 -17.18 0.48
CA ALA A 195 10.66 -17.24 -0.98
C ALA A 195 11.92 -16.78 -1.73
N ASN A 196 12.72 -15.90 -1.13
CA ASN A 196 13.93 -15.35 -1.74
C ASN A 196 15.24 -15.97 -1.20
N GLY A 197 15.16 -16.95 -0.29
CA GLY A 197 16.35 -17.61 0.28
C GLY A 197 17.24 -16.68 1.10
N ARG A 198 16.66 -15.75 1.85
CA ARG A 198 17.37 -14.66 2.56
C ARG A 198 17.45 -14.85 4.07
N TRP A 199 17.32 -16.09 4.54
CA TRP A 199 17.31 -16.41 5.97
C TRP A 199 18.58 -15.93 6.69
N THR A 200 19.75 -16.03 6.04
CA THR A 200 21.05 -15.62 6.61
C THR A 200 21.36 -14.13 6.47
N SER A 201 20.61 -13.38 5.66
CA SER A 201 20.86 -11.95 5.46
C SER A 201 20.59 -11.19 6.77
N PRO A 202 21.40 -10.20 7.15
CA PRO A 202 21.02 -9.22 8.18
C PRO A 202 19.72 -8.52 7.77
N LYS A 203 18.83 -8.24 8.72
CA LYS A 203 17.49 -7.69 8.43
C LYS A 203 17.28 -6.41 9.21
N TYR A 204 16.77 -5.39 8.54
CA TYR A 204 16.52 -4.10 9.15
C TYR A 204 15.09 -3.65 8.84
N LEU A 205 14.50 -2.93 9.78
CA LEU A 205 13.19 -2.30 9.62
C LEU A 205 13.36 -0.78 9.53
N LEU A 206 12.65 -0.17 8.58
CA LEU A 206 12.50 1.28 8.48
C LEU A 206 11.02 1.62 8.40
N GLY A 207 10.52 2.27 9.45
CA GLY A 207 9.16 2.77 9.52
C GLY A 207 9.13 4.29 9.57
N GLU A 208 8.36 4.90 8.67
CA GLU A 208 8.08 6.35 8.70
C GLU A 208 6.75 6.63 9.41
N SER A 209 6.69 7.69 10.22
CA SER A 209 5.49 8.07 11.00
C SER A 209 4.96 6.90 11.86
N TYR A 210 3.69 6.48 11.71
CA TYR A 210 3.11 5.30 12.36
C TYR A 210 3.93 4.01 12.11
N GLY A 211 4.67 3.93 11.00
CA GLY A 211 5.62 2.86 10.74
C GLY A 211 6.67 2.72 11.86
N GLY A 212 7.04 3.81 12.54
CA GLY A 212 7.92 3.74 13.72
C GLY A 212 7.31 2.90 14.84
N ILE A 213 6.02 3.10 15.14
CA ILE A 213 5.28 2.29 16.12
C ILE A 213 5.20 0.83 15.66
N ARG A 214 4.83 0.61 14.39
CA ARG A 214 4.78 -0.73 13.77
C ARG A 214 6.10 -1.49 13.94
N SER A 215 7.24 -0.80 13.76
CA SER A 215 8.56 -1.46 13.76
C SER A 215 8.92 -2.10 15.09
N GLY A 216 8.53 -1.51 16.22
CA GLY A 216 8.75 -2.13 17.53
C GLY A 216 7.96 -3.43 17.68
N GLY A 217 6.69 -3.42 17.25
CA GLY A 217 5.83 -4.60 17.26
C GLY A 217 6.30 -5.69 16.32
N VAL A 218 6.62 -5.33 15.07
CA VAL A 218 7.12 -6.28 14.05
C VAL A 218 8.43 -6.91 14.48
N ALA A 219 9.36 -6.14 15.08
CA ALA A 219 10.61 -6.70 15.59
C ALA A 219 10.37 -7.79 16.66
N TRP A 220 9.45 -7.54 17.59
CA TRP A 220 9.06 -8.52 18.60
C TRP A 220 8.35 -9.74 18.01
N ASP A 221 7.44 -9.52 17.07
CA ASP A 221 6.63 -10.57 16.47
C ASP A 221 7.47 -11.51 15.58
N LEU A 222 8.38 -10.94 14.79
CA LEU A 222 9.38 -11.69 14.02
C LEU A 222 10.23 -12.60 14.91
N LEU A 223 10.70 -12.09 16.05
CA LEU A 223 11.50 -12.87 16.99
C LEU A 223 10.66 -13.98 17.62
N SER A 224 9.47 -13.65 18.14
CA SER A 224 8.66 -14.54 18.97
C SER A 224 7.86 -15.58 18.20
N ARG A 225 7.41 -15.29 16.97
CA ARG A 225 6.59 -16.20 16.15
C ARG A 225 7.35 -16.83 14.98
N HIS A 226 8.34 -16.13 14.41
CA HIS A 226 9.03 -16.60 13.20
C HIS A 226 10.48 -17.02 13.46
N SER A 227 10.99 -16.85 14.68
CA SER A 227 12.41 -17.06 15.01
C SER A 227 13.36 -16.25 14.10
N ILE A 228 12.92 -15.07 13.68
CA ILE A 228 13.70 -14.14 12.87
C ILE A 228 14.22 -13.03 13.77
N ALA A 229 15.54 -12.98 13.93
CA ALA A 229 16.23 -11.82 14.49
C ALA A 229 16.52 -10.78 13.39
N LEU A 230 16.51 -9.50 13.79
CA LEU A 230 16.92 -8.37 12.96
C LEU A 230 18.45 -8.16 13.06
#